data_AF-A0A7J2V331-F1
#
_entry.id   AF-A0A7J2V331-F1
#
_cell.length_a   1.000
_cell.length_b   1.000
_cell.length_c   1.000
_cell.angle_alpha   90.00
_cell.angle_beta   90.00
_cell.angle_gamma   90.00
#
_symmetry.space_group_name_H-M   'P 1'
#
loop_
_entity.id
_entity.type
_entity.pdbx_description
1 polymer ?
#
loop_
_entity_poly.entity_id
_entity_poly.type
_entity_poly.pdbx_seq_one_letter_code
_entity_poly.pdbx_strand_id
1 'polypeptide(L)'
;MGGDSVVSMGIDLYRGSPASRLRATYAVCIVRGGEVIYEATDLPLPKVIRLALEYKPNYIVIDNLYELARSKRELLKVLSLFPYGSQILLATFSDAEGFKDLRDIAAEHGILESRRKQDPQS
;
A
#
# COMPACT_ATOMS: atom_id res chain seq x y z
N MET A 1 4.80 -30.19 4.67
CA MET A 1 4.88 -28.95 5.47
C MET A 1 4.40 -27.82 4.57
N GLY A 2 3.10 -27.53 4.57
CA GLY A 2 2.55 -26.44 3.77
C GLY A 2 2.80 -25.15 4.54
N GLY A 3 3.80 -24.36 4.11
CA GLY A 3 3.91 -22.99 4.61
C GLY A 3 2.63 -22.26 4.21
N ASP A 4 2.06 -21.49 5.14
CA ASP A 4 0.92 -20.63 4.82
C ASP A 4 1.29 -19.78 3.60
N SER A 5 0.60 -20.04 2.48
CA SER A 5 0.89 -19.36 1.22
C SER A 5 0.69 -17.86 1.42
N VAL A 6 1.73 -17.07 1.18
CA VAL A 6 1.69 -15.60 1.29
C VAL A 6 0.48 -15.05 0.53
N VAL A 7 -0.29 -14.21 1.21
CA VAL A 7 -1.45 -13.51 0.63
C VAL A 7 -1.10 -12.04 0.45
N SER A 8 -1.28 -11.54 -0.76
CA SER A 8 -1.08 -10.12 -1.10
C SER A 8 -2.37 -9.54 -1.66
N MET A 9 -2.68 -8.31 -1.31
CA MET A 9 -3.85 -7.58 -1.81
C MET A 9 -3.38 -6.30 -2.48
N GLY A 10 -3.55 -6.20 -3.80
CA GLY A 10 -3.42 -4.95 -4.54
C GLY A 10 -4.70 -4.14 -4.44
N ILE A 11 -4.57 -2.83 -4.22
CA ILE A 11 -5.67 -1.87 -4.24
C ILE A 11 -5.26 -0.74 -5.18
N ASP A 12 -6.19 -0.30 -6.02
CA ASP A 12 -5.99 0.80 -6.95
C ASP A 12 -7.25 1.67 -7.02
N LEU A 13 -7.11 2.98 -7.26
CA LEU A 13 -8.23 3.90 -7.39
C LEU A 13 -8.92 3.74 -8.75
N TYR A 14 -10.09 3.11 -8.76
CA TYR A 14 -10.82 2.83 -9.98
C TYR A 14 -11.58 4.05 -10.52
N ARG A 15 -12.37 4.73 -9.68
CA ARG A 15 -13.16 5.90 -10.08
C ARG A 15 -13.28 6.91 -8.95
N GLY A 16 -13.40 8.18 -9.34
CA GLY A 16 -13.51 9.30 -8.42
C GLY A 16 -12.17 9.60 -7.76
N SER A 17 -12.22 10.15 -6.56
CA SER A 17 -11.03 10.40 -5.74
C SER A 17 -11.45 10.59 -4.28
N PRO A 18 -10.64 10.14 -3.30
CA PRO A 18 -10.88 10.43 -1.89
C PRO A 18 -10.98 11.93 -1.59
N ALA A 19 -10.37 12.77 -2.44
CA ALA A 19 -10.39 14.23 -2.32
C ALA A 19 -11.60 14.89 -3.02
N SER A 20 -12.34 14.16 -3.88
CA SER A 20 -13.44 14.71 -4.66
C SER A 20 -14.80 14.61 -3.95
N ARG A 21 -15.81 15.35 -4.45
CA ARG A 21 -17.21 15.20 -4.01
C ARG A 21 -17.85 13.89 -4.47
N LEU A 22 -17.31 13.26 -5.51
CA LEU A 22 -17.75 11.94 -5.97
C LEU A 22 -17.17 10.86 -5.05
N ARG A 23 -17.98 9.86 -4.69
CA ARG A 23 -17.51 8.74 -3.86
C ARG A 23 -16.45 7.95 -4.62
N ALA A 24 -15.27 7.81 -4.04
CA ALA A 24 -14.20 6.98 -4.58
C ALA A 24 -14.60 5.50 -4.56
N THR A 25 -14.26 4.79 -5.63
CA THR A 25 -14.31 3.33 -5.72
C THR A 25 -12.97 2.78 -6.18
N TYR A 26 -12.76 1.50 -5.91
CA TYR A 26 -11.45 0.87 -5.94
C TYR A 26 -11.50 -0.42 -6.75
N ALA A 27 -10.39 -0.72 -7.42
CA ALA A 27 -10.07 -2.04 -7.92
C ALA A 27 -9.31 -2.80 -6.83
N VAL A 28 -9.56 -4.10 -6.74
CA VAL A 28 -8.92 -5.00 -5.79
C VAL A 28 -8.52 -6.28 -6.50
N CYS A 29 -7.28 -6.70 -6.31
CA CYS A 29 -6.77 -8.02 -6.70
C CYS A 29 -6.14 -8.69 -5.49
N ILE A 30 -6.47 -9.96 -5.23
CA ILE A 30 -5.90 -10.75 -4.13
C ILE A 30 -5.20 -11.95 -4.72
N VAL A 31 -3.92 -12.09 -4.38
CA VAL A 31 -3.04 -13.16 -4.84
C VAL A 31 -2.65 -14.03 -3.65
N ARG A 32 -2.67 -15.35 -3.82
CA ARG A 32 -2.18 -16.31 -2.83
C ARG A 32 -1.27 -17.31 -3.50
N GLY A 33 0.00 -17.35 -3.08
CA GLY A 33 0.97 -18.29 -3.64
C GLY A 33 1.20 -18.13 -5.16
N GLY A 34 1.09 -16.89 -5.68
CA GLY A 34 1.25 -16.57 -7.10
C GLY A 34 -0.04 -16.61 -7.92
N GLU A 35 -1.13 -17.17 -7.39
CA GLU A 35 -2.41 -17.28 -8.09
C GLU A 35 -3.37 -16.18 -7.67
N VAL A 36 -4.06 -15.56 -8.64
CA VAL A 36 -5.15 -14.62 -8.37
C VAL A 36 -6.36 -15.40 -7.85
N ILE A 37 -6.76 -15.13 -6.62
CA ILE A 37 -7.89 -15.80 -5.96
C ILE A 37 -9.15 -14.93 -5.86
N TYR A 38 -9.01 -13.61 -6.06
CA TYR A 38 -10.13 -12.68 -6.12
C TYR A 38 -9.73 -11.45 -6.92
N GLU A 39 -10.63 -10.99 -7.80
CA GLU A 39 -10.47 -9.73 -8.52
C GLU A 39 -11.85 -9.07 -8.68
N ALA A 40 -11.92 -7.77 -8.42
CA ALA A 40 -13.12 -6.98 -8.67
C ALA A 40 -12.79 -5.48 -8.78
N THR A 41 -13.63 -4.77 -9.53
CA THR A 41 -13.54 -3.32 -9.71
C THR A 41 -14.79 -2.62 -9.16
N ASP A 42 -14.74 -1.28 -9.12
CA ASP A 42 -15.83 -0.40 -8.67
C ASP A 42 -16.32 -0.67 -7.23
N LEU A 43 -15.42 -1.09 -6.34
CA LEU A 43 -15.76 -1.39 -4.94
C LEU A 43 -15.69 -0.12 -4.07
N PRO A 44 -16.66 0.15 -3.19
CA PRO A 44 -16.52 1.22 -2.21
C PRO A 44 -15.53 0.83 -1.10
N LEU A 45 -14.86 1.80 -0.48
CA LEU A 45 -13.84 1.57 0.57
C LEU A 45 -14.27 0.59 1.70
N PRO A 46 -15.52 0.63 2.23
CA PRO A 46 -15.94 -0.34 3.24
C PRO A 46 -15.90 -1.80 2.76
N LYS A 47 -16.14 -2.05 1.45
CA LYS A 47 -16.01 -3.40 0.87
C LYS A 47 -14.55 -3.81 0.79
N VAL A 48 -13.65 -2.90 0.39
CA VAL A 48 -12.20 -3.13 0.36
C VAL A 48 -11.69 -3.51 1.75
N ILE A 49 -12.04 -2.73 2.78
CA ILE A 49 -11.68 -3.01 4.18
C ILE A 49 -12.20 -4.39 4.62
N ARG A 50 -13.46 -4.72 4.28
CA ARG A 50 -14.03 -6.04 4.60
C ARG A 50 -13.23 -7.18 3.95
N LEU A 51 -12.83 -7.02 2.68
CA LEU A 51 -12.01 -8.02 1.99
C LEU A 51 -10.64 -8.15 2.67
N ALA A 52 -9.99 -7.05 3.05
CA ALA A 52 -8.73 -7.11 3.79
C ALA A 52 -8.88 -7.87 5.12
N LEU A 53 -9.95 -7.64 5.87
CA LEU A 53 -10.23 -8.34 7.14
C LEU A 53 -10.54 -9.84 6.96
N GLU A 54 -11.21 -10.20 5.86
CA GLU A 54 -11.58 -11.57 5.52
C GLU A 54 -10.36 -12.40 5.07
N TYR A 55 -9.59 -11.86 4.13
CA TYR A 55 -8.45 -12.56 3.53
C TYR A 55 -7.14 -12.42 4.32
N LYS A 56 -7.08 -11.43 5.23
CA LYS A 56 -5.93 -11.15 6.11
C LYS A 56 -4.59 -11.15 5.34
N PRO A 57 -4.44 -10.30 4.32
CA PRO A 57 -3.22 -10.29 3.50
C PRO A 57 -2.00 -9.97 4.36
N ASN A 58 -0.88 -10.62 4.07
CA ASN A 58 0.43 -10.25 4.61
C ASN A 58 0.85 -8.87 4.10
N TYR A 59 0.54 -8.58 2.85
CA TYR A 59 0.91 -7.33 2.17
C TYR A 59 -0.31 -6.67 1.53
N ILE A 60 -0.49 -5.38 1.79
CA ILE A 60 -1.41 -4.53 1.06
C ILE A 60 -0.55 -3.62 0.18
N VAL A 61 -0.72 -3.75 -1.13
CA VAL A 61 0.08 -3.06 -2.14
C VAL A 61 -0.78 -1.97 -2.77
N ILE A 62 -0.25 -0.75 -2.81
CA ILE A 62 -0.88 0.44 -3.38
C ILE A 62 0.15 1.22 -4.18
N ASP A 63 -0.26 2.00 -5.18
CA ASP A 63 0.68 2.83 -5.94
C ASP A 63 1.02 4.13 -5.19
N ASN A 64 0.04 4.66 -4.44
CA ASN A 64 0.10 5.95 -3.77
C ASN A 64 -0.79 5.97 -2.51
N LEU A 65 -0.28 6.53 -1.42
CA LEU A 65 -1.04 6.70 -0.18
C LEU A 65 -2.34 7.51 -0.36
N TYR A 66 -2.36 8.41 -1.34
CA TYR A 66 -3.52 9.25 -1.65
C TYR A 66 -4.67 8.51 -2.34
N GLU A 67 -4.48 7.27 -2.77
CA GLU A 67 -5.58 6.43 -3.25
C GLU A 67 -6.59 6.17 -2.14
N LEU A 68 -6.13 5.95 -0.91
CA LEU A 68 -6.97 5.55 0.21
C LEU A 68 -7.55 6.73 1.01
N ALA A 69 -6.94 7.91 0.92
CA ALA A 69 -7.27 9.04 1.79
C ALA A 69 -6.81 10.40 1.25
N ARG A 70 -7.52 11.47 1.62
CA ARG A 70 -7.18 12.84 1.20
C ARG A 70 -6.20 13.55 2.15
N SER A 71 -5.97 12.98 3.34
CA SER A 71 -5.18 13.61 4.40
C SER A 71 -4.51 12.56 5.29
N LYS A 72 -3.42 12.92 5.94
CA LYS A 72 -2.73 12.05 6.91
C LYS A 72 -3.68 11.50 7.99
N ARG A 73 -4.59 12.33 8.50
CA ARG A 73 -5.55 11.92 9.53
C ARG A 73 -6.55 10.88 9.01
N GLU A 74 -7.03 11.05 7.78
CA GLU A 74 -7.92 10.08 7.16
C GLU A 74 -7.18 8.79 6.82
N LEU A 75 -5.94 8.90 6.32
CA LEU A 75 -5.07 7.76 6.04
C LEU A 75 -4.88 6.90 7.29
N LEU A 76 -4.51 7.51 8.42
CA LEU A 76 -4.35 6.78 9.68
C LEU A 76 -5.64 6.06 10.12
N LYS A 77 -6.82 6.65 9.89
CA LYS A 77 -8.10 6.00 10.17
C LYS A 77 -8.32 4.80 9.26
N VAL A 78 -8.08 4.93 7.96
CA VAL A 78 -8.23 3.83 7.01
C VAL A 78 -7.27 2.68 7.35
N LEU A 79 -6.00 3.00 7.57
CA LEU A 79 -4.98 2.01 7.92
C LEU A 79 -5.29 1.30 9.25
N SER A 80 -5.87 1.99 10.23
CA SER A 80 -6.30 1.37 11.49
C SER A 80 -7.44 0.35 11.35
N LEU A 81 -8.14 0.34 10.22
CA LEU A 81 -9.22 -0.61 9.93
C LEU A 81 -8.72 -1.85 9.17
N PHE A 82 -7.49 -1.83 8.67
CA PHE A 82 -6.86 -3.00 8.07
C PHE A 82 -6.33 -3.97 9.14
N PRO A 83 -6.06 -5.23 8.78
CA PRO A 83 -5.51 -6.20 9.72
C PRO A 83 -4.17 -5.72 10.30
N TYR A 84 -4.00 -5.84 11.62
CA TYR A 84 -2.81 -5.37 12.34
C TYR A 84 -1.49 -6.00 11.84
N GLY A 85 -1.54 -7.22 11.29
CA GLY A 85 -0.38 -7.93 10.76
C GLY A 85 -0.02 -7.59 9.31
N SER A 86 -0.85 -6.80 8.61
CA SER A 86 -0.61 -6.43 7.20
C SER A 86 0.46 -5.34 7.11
N GLN A 87 1.44 -5.55 6.24
CA GLN A 87 2.40 -4.52 5.85
C GLN A 87 1.89 -3.77 4.63
N ILE A 88 1.96 -2.43 4.66
CA ILE A 88 1.64 -1.59 3.51
C ILE A 88 2.90 -1.43 2.65
N LEU A 89 2.82 -1.81 1.38
CA LEU A 89 3.88 -1.63 0.40
C LEU A 89 3.43 -0.64 -0.66
N LEU A 90 4.31 0.32 -0.97
CA LEU A 90 4.11 1.20 -2.11
C LEU A 90 4.78 0.57 -3.33
N ALA A 91 4.00 0.34 -4.39
CA ALA A 91 4.48 -0.17 -5.67
C ALA A 91 5.21 0.91 -6.46
N THR A 92 6.16 1.60 -5.83
CA THR A 92 7.06 2.55 -6.49
C THR A 92 8.18 1.74 -7.16
N PHE A 93 7.88 1.22 -8.35
CA PHE A 93 8.86 0.57 -9.20
C PHE A 93 9.46 1.58 -10.18
N SER A 94 10.79 1.61 -10.28
CA SER A 94 11.53 2.35 -11.31
C SER A 94 12.24 1.36 -12.23
N ASP A 95 12.05 1.47 -13.55
CA ASP A 95 12.75 0.62 -14.53
C ASP A 95 14.29 0.75 -14.43
N ALA A 96 14.78 1.92 -14.02
CA ALA A 96 16.22 2.20 -13.93
C ALA A 96 16.85 1.73 -12.62
N GLU A 97 16.06 1.63 -11.54
CA GLU A 97 16.60 1.53 -10.17
C GLU A 97 15.94 0.45 -9.30
N GLY A 98 14.88 -0.20 -9.79
CA GLY A 98 14.11 -1.20 -9.05
C GLY A 98 13.23 -0.60 -7.95
N PHE A 99 12.94 -1.41 -6.92
CA PHE A 99 12.24 -0.95 -5.72
C PHE A 99 13.20 -0.20 -4.79
N LYS A 100 12.84 1.02 -4.38
CA LYS A 100 13.60 1.84 -3.43
C LYS A 100 12.79 2.19 -2.19
N ASP A 101 13.46 2.29 -1.04
CA ASP A 101 12.84 2.81 0.19
C ASP A 101 12.52 4.30 0.01
N LEU A 102 11.33 4.75 0.46
CA LEU A 102 10.93 6.15 0.34
C LEU A 102 11.90 7.11 1.04
N ARG A 103 12.58 6.68 2.10
CA ARG A 103 13.56 7.51 2.81
C ARG A 103 14.80 7.75 1.98
N ASP A 104 15.22 6.73 1.21
CA ASP A 104 16.36 6.84 0.32
C ASP A 104 16.02 7.81 -0.82
N ILE A 105 14.84 7.67 -1.44
CA ILE A 105 14.34 8.59 -2.47
C ILE A 105 14.24 10.03 -1.92
N ALA A 106 13.68 10.20 -0.72
CA ALA A 106 13.55 11.50 -0.09
C ALA A 106 14.92 12.13 0.24
N ALA A 107 15.91 11.33 0.63
CA ALA A 107 17.27 11.81 0.87
C ALA A 107 17.97 12.23 -0.43
N GLU A 108 17.83 11.44 -1.51
CA GLU A 108 18.36 11.77 -2.84
C GLU A 108 17.85 13.13 -3.36
N HIS A 109 16.59 13.45 -3.06
CA HIS A 109 15.95 14.71 -3.47
C HIS A 109 16.11 15.85 -2.44
N GLY A 110 16.89 15.65 -1.37
CA GLY A 110 17.12 16.66 -0.33
C GLY A 110 15.90 16.99 0.54
N ILE A 111 14.88 16.13 0.55
CA ILE A 111 13.67 16.25 1.37
C ILE A 111 13.95 15.79 2.81
N LEU A 112 14.85 14.81 2.98
CA LEU A 112 15.36 14.35 4.27
C LEU A 112 16.88 14.48 4.29
N GLU A 113 17.45 14.81 5.45
CA GLU A 113 18.89 14.64 5.61
C GLU A 113 19.22 13.14 5.54
N SER A 114 20.08 12.76 4.59
CA SER A 114 20.69 11.43 4.60
C SER A 114 21.27 11.17 5.99
N ARG A 115 20.99 10.02 6.60
CA ARG A 115 21.78 9.58 7.76
C ARG A 115 23.19 9.36 7.23
N ARG A 116 24.03 10.39 7.28
CA ARG A 116 25.47 10.18 7.27
C ARG A 116 25.73 9.26 8.45
N LYS A 117 26.12 8.01 8.18
CA LYS A 117 26.92 7.26 9.14
C LYS A 117 28.02 8.24 9.53
N GLN A 118 28.07 8.62 10.81
CA GLN A 118 29.22 9.32 11.33
C GLN A 118 30.43 8.48 10.93
N ASP A 119 31.36 9.07 10.17
CA ASP A 119 32.67 8.47 10.03
C ASP A 119 33.18 8.18 11.45
N PRO A 120 33.68 6.96 11.72
CA PRO A 120 34.33 6.72 13.00
C PRO A 120 35.46 7.74 13.10
N GLN A 121 35.35 8.66 14.05
CA GLN A 121 36.46 9.52 14.39
C GLN A 121 37.55 8.64 15.00
N SER A 122 38.76 8.76 14.42
CA SER A 122 40.08 8.32 14.89
C SER A 122 40.54 6.94 14.41
#